data_AF-A0A841RRL9-F1
#
_entry.id   AF-A0A841RRL9-F1
#
_cell.length_a   1.000
_cell.length_b   1.000
_cell.length_c   1.000
_cell.angle_alpha   90.00
_cell.angle_beta   90.00
_cell.angle_gamma   90.00
#
_symmetry.space_group_name_H-M   'P 1'
#
loop_
_entity.id
_entity.type
_entity.pdbx_description
1 polymer ?
#
loop_
_entity_poly.entity_id
_entity_poly.type
_entity_poly.pdbx_seq_one_letter_code
_entity_poly.pdbx_strand_id
1 'polypeptide(L)'
;MKKLSQYVKDLFKDVPDSEKKEDVMQEVLQNLEEKTWDLMEQGKEEEDAINKVIVEFGDIDDLKRELGASVGSSNESASDILKSKKLSLEYSIWGSLLIIGLCVFINFYYSPQTVWFVYPTFAILWWPLSMYYVWSKAKRGN
;
A
#
# COMPACT_ATOMS: atom_id res chain seq x y z
N MET A 1 -16.30 -17.50 17.06
CA MET A 1 -15.96 -16.13 17.54
C MET A 1 -14.73 -16.02 18.45
N LYS A 2 -14.57 -16.81 19.53
CA LYS A 2 -13.43 -16.67 20.49
C LYS A 2 -12.02 -16.77 19.86
N LYS A 3 -11.85 -17.64 18.85
CA LYS A 3 -10.58 -17.81 18.12
C LYS A 3 -10.16 -16.52 17.40
N LEU A 4 -11.11 -15.79 16.82
CA LEU A 4 -10.86 -14.55 16.08
C LEU A 4 -10.41 -13.43 17.03
N SER A 5 -11.08 -13.28 18.18
CA SER A 5 -10.68 -12.33 19.21
C SER A 5 -9.29 -12.62 19.77
N GLN A 6 -8.96 -13.91 19.98
CA GLN A 6 -7.62 -14.31 20.40
C GLN A 6 -6.56 -13.95 19.36
N TYR A 7 -6.84 -14.20 18.08
CA TYR A 7 -5.95 -13.84 16.98
C TYR A 7 -5.71 -12.33 16.92
N VAL A 8 -6.76 -11.49 16.97
CA VAL A 8 -6.61 -10.03 16.99
C VAL A 8 -5.80 -9.57 18.21
N LYS A 9 -6.02 -10.15 19.40
CA LYS A 9 -5.20 -9.83 20.57
C LYS A 9 -3.73 -10.21 20.39
N ASP A 10 -3.46 -11.37 19.81
CA ASP A 10 -2.10 -11.84 19.56
C ASP A 10 -1.40 -10.96 18.50
N LEU A 11 -2.12 -10.48 17.48
CA LEU A 11 -1.61 -9.55 16.46
C LEU A 11 -1.14 -8.22 17.07
N PHE A 12 -1.86 -7.70 18.06
CA PHE A 12 -1.59 -6.40 18.67
C PHE A 12 -0.80 -6.47 19.98
N LYS A 13 -0.30 -7.65 20.37
CA LYS A 13 0.39 -7.86 21.67
C LYS A 13 1.61 -6.96 21.88
N ASP A 14 2.29 -6.62 20.80
CA ASP A 14 3.55 -5.87 20.80
C ASP A 14 3.32 -4.36 20.59
N VAL A 15 2.06 -3.93 20.40
CA VAL A 15 1.69 -2.50 20.34
C VAL A 15 1.49 -2.01 21.78
N PRO A 16 2.10 -0.88 22.18
CA PRO A 16 1.89 -0.30 23.51
C PRO A 16 0.41 0.01 23.72
N ASP A 17 -0.10 -0.26 24.92
CA ASP A 17 -1.49 0.03 25.25
C ASP A 17 -1.76 1.53 25.14
N SER A 18 -2.73 1.86 24.30
CA SER A 18 -3.24 3.21 24.07
C SER A 18 -4.72 3.10 23.73
N GLU A 19 -5.48 4.16 23.99
CA GLU A 19 -6.89 4.26 23.58
C GLU A 19 -7.07 3.92 22.09
N LYS A 20 -6.19 4.48 21.25
CA LYS A 20 -6.17 4.22 19.80
C LYS A 20 -5.93 2.77 19.43
N LYS A 21 -5.13 2.03 20.20
CA LYS A 21 -4.89 0.59 19.96
C LYS A 21 -6.20 -0.18 20.12
N GLU A 22 -6.92 0.09 21.21
CA GLU A 22 -8.17 -0.60 21.49
C GLU A 22 -9.22 -0.29 20.42
N ASP A 23 -9.37 0.99 20.04
CA ASP A 23 -10.29 1.41 18.98
C ASP A 23 -10.01 0.66 17.66
N VAL A 24 -8.75 0.62 17.23
CA VAL A 24 -8.37 -0.08 16.00
C VAL A 24 -8.52 -1.59 16.12
N MET A 25 -8.25 -2.18 17.29
CA MET A 25 -8.51 -3.59 17.52
C MET A 25 -9.99 -3.93 17.37
N GLN A 26 -10.89 -3.07 17.87
CA GLN A 26 -12.34 -3.25 17.72
C GLN A 26 -12.77 -3.13 16.26
N GLU A 27 -12.28 -2.12 15.53
CA GLU A 27 -12.58 -1.95 14.10
C GLU A 27 -12.11 -3.15 13.26
N VAL A 28 -10.90 -3.65 13.52
CA VAL A 28 -10.35 -4.82 12.82
C VAL A 28 -11.16 -6.06 13.17
N LEU A 29 -11.46 -6.27 14.45
CA LEU A 29 -12.29 -7.40 14.89
C LEU A 29 -13.65 -7.38 14.20
N GLN A 30 -14.32 -6.24 14.17
CA GLN A 30 -15.63 -6.09 13.54
C GLN A 30 -15.57 -6.44 12.04
N ASN A 31 -14.61 -5.90 11.30
CA ASN A 31 -14.45 -6.20 9.87
C ASN A 31 -14.21 -7.70 9.61
N LEU A 32 -13.39 -8.34 10.46
CA LEU A 32 -13.12 -9.77 10.34
C LEU A 32 -14.34 -10.61 10.71
N GLU A 33 -15.14 -10.19 11.69
CA GLU A 33 -16.41 -10.82 12.04
C GLU A 33 -17.41 -10.71 10.90
N GLU A 34 -17.63 -9.52 10.33
CA GLU A 34 -18.51 -9.31 9.17
C GLU A 34 -18.12 -10.26 8.02
N LYS A 35 -16.83 -10.32 7.68
CA LYS A 35 -16.35 -11.22 6.61
C LYS A 35 -16.45 -12.70 6.96
N THR A 36 -16.36 -13.06 8.25
CA THR A 36 -16.60 -14.44 8.71
C THR A 36 -18.08 -14.79 8.57
N TRP A 37 -18.98 -13.86 8.89
CA TRP A 37 -20.42 -14.04 8.74
C TRP A 37 -20.81 -14.21 7.27
N ASP A 38 -20.23 -13.41 6.37
CA ASP A 38 -20.44 -13.57 4.92
C ASP A 38 -20.05 -14.97 4.42
N LEU A 39 -19.00 -15.57 4.99
CA LEU A 39 -18.55 -16.91 4.63
C LEU A 39 -19.45 -18.00 5.23
N MET A 40 -20.01 -17.76 6.43
CA MET A 40 -20.99 -18.66 7.04
C MET A 40 -22.32 -18.64 6.25
N GLU A 41 -22.75 -17.48 5.76
CA GLU A 41 -23.93 -17.32 4.89
C GLU A 41 -23.77 -18.10 3.57
N GLN A 42 -22.53 -18.20 3.07
CA GLN A 42 -22.18 -19.02 1.90
C GLN A 42 -22.21 -20.53 2.17
N GLY A 43 -22.62 -20.94 3.38
CA GLY A 43 -22.75 -22.35 3.78
C GLY A 43 -21.44 -22.99 4.22
N LYS A 44 -20.40 -22.20 4.56
CA LYS A 44 -19.18 -22.74 5.16
C LYS A 44 -19.35 -22.92 6.66
N GLU A 45 -18.68 -23.92 7.23
CA GLU A 45 -18.64 -24.07 8.68
C GLU A 45 -17.89 -22.90 9.34
N GLU A 46 -18.32 -22.53 10.56
CA GLU A 46 -17.75 -21.42 11.33
C GLU A 46 -16.23 -21.56 11.48
N GLU A 47 -15.73 -22.77 11.76
CA GLU A 47 -14.30 -23.01 11.94
C GLU A 47 -13.49 -22.78 10.66
N ASP A 48 -14.02 -23.23 9.51
CA ASP A 48 -13.38 -23.06 8.21
C ASP A 48 -13.44 -21.61 7.73
N ALA A 49 -14.53 -20.90 8.01
CA ALA A 49 -14.67 -19.48 7.73
C ALA A 49 -13.63 -18.68 8.52
N ILE A 50 -13.49 -18.94 9.83
CA ILE A 50 -12.49 -18.28 10.69
C ILE A 50 -11.07 -18.57 10.19
N ASN A 51 -10.74 -19.83 9.90
CA ASN A 51 -9.41 -20.18 9.39
C ASN A 51 -9.10 -19.50 8.05
N LYS A 52 -10.08 -19.43 7.14
CA LYS A 52 -9.93 -18.74 5.86
C LYS A 52 -9.68 -17.25 6.05
N VAL A 53 -10.41 -16.59 6.95
CA VAL A 53 -10.24 -15.16 7.24
C VAL A 53 -8.87 -14.88 7.85
N ILE A 54 -8.40 -15.70 8.78
CA ILE A 54 -7.06 -15.57 9.38
C ILE A 54 -5.97 -15.68 8.30
N VAL A 55 -6.08 -16.66 7.39
CA VAL A 55 -5.12 -16.83 6.30
C VAL A 55 -5.16 -15.68 5.29
N GLU A 56 -6.35 -15.19 4.93
CA GLU A 56 -6.51 -14.08 4.00
C GLU A 56 -6.07 -12.74 4.59
N PHE A 57 -6.21 -12.55 5.91
CA PHE A 57 -5.78 -11.34 6.58
C PHE A 57 -4.26 -11.29 6.78
N GLY A 58 -3.63 -12.46 6.96
CA GLY A 58 -2.17 -12.60 6.92
C GLY A 58 -1.48 -11.98 8.15
N ASP A 59 -0.39 -11.25 7.90
CA ASP A 59 0.39 -10.59 8.95
C ASP A 59 0.14 -9.08 8.92
N ILE A 60 -0.14 -8.50 10.09
CA ILE A 60 -0.52 -7.09 10.24
C ILE A 60 0.68 -6.18 10.59
N ASP A 61 1.91 -6.72 10.47
CA ASP A 61 3.14 -6.04 10.84
C ASP A 61 3.26 -4.61 10.29
N ASP A 62 2.76 -4.36 9.07
CA ASP A 62 2.74 -3.01 8.49
C ASP A 62 1.80 -2.05 9.24
N LEU A 63 0.58 -2.48 9.60
CA LEU A 63 -0.37 -1.68 10.39
C LEU A 63 0.14 -1.45 11.82
N LYS A 64 0.73 -2.48 12.42
CA LYS A 64 1.34 -2.41 13.75
C LYS A 64 2.51 -1.42 13.79
N ARG A 65 3.32 -1.37 12.74
CA ARG A 65 4.41 -0.39 12.60
C ARG A 65 3.89 1.04 12.51
N GLU A 66 2.80 1.26 11.79
CA GLU A 66 2.16 2.58 11.69
C GLU A 66 1.57 3.05 13.03
N LEU A 67 0.89 2.15 13.75
CA LEU A 67 0.37 2.44 15.09
C LEU A 67 1.47 2.68 16.12
N GLY A 68 2.50 1.83 16.15
CA GLY A 68 3.66 1.98 17.02
C GLY A 68 4.47 3.24 16.73
N ALA A 69 4.63 3.61 15.46
CA ALA A 69 5.26 4.86 15.05
C ALA A 69 4.44 6.10 15.44
N SER A 70 3.12 5.98 15.60
CA SER A 70 2.27 7.09 16.07
C SER A 70 2.37 7.35 17.57
N VAL A 71 2.77 6.34 18.38
CA VAL A 71 2.82 6.40 19.85
C VAL A 71 4.23 6.65 20.38
N GLY A 72 5.27 6.43 19.57
CA GLY A 72 6.66 6.74 19.92
C GLY A 72 7.38 7.48 18.80
N SER A 73 7.85 8.69 19.11
CA SER A 73 8.74 9.55 18.30
C SER A 73 8.08 10.48 17.28
N SER A 74 7.86 11.70 17.75
CA SER A 74 8.24 12.92 17.05
C SER A 74 9.72 12.88 16.63
N ASN A 75 10.03 12.18 15.54
CA ASN A 75 11.13 12.53 14.66
C ASN A 75 10.89 11.85 13.32
N GLU A 76 10.36 12.64 12.38
CA GLU A 76 10.11 12.26 11.00
C GLU A 76 11.42 11.89 10.31
N SER A 77 11.82 10.62 10.42
CA SER A 77 12.97 10.11 9.67
C SER A 77 12.48 9.71 8.28
N ALA A 78 12.73 10.60 7.32
CA ALA A 78 12.49 10.48 5.88
C ALA A 78 13.09 9.21 5.20
N SER A 79 13.71 8.32 5.98
CA SER A 79 14.35 7.07 5.54
C SER A 79 13.38 5.91 5.30
N ASP A 80 12.25 5.84 6.01
CA ASP A 80 11.38 4.66 5.95
C ASP A 80 10.34 4.72 4.81
N ILE A 81 9.92 5.93 4.41
CA ILE A 81 9.07 6.15 3.22
C ILE A 81 9.79 5.75 1.93
N LEU A 82 11.12 5.85 1.88
CA LEU A 82 11.91 5.53 0.69
C LEU A 82 12.04 4.02 0.45
N LYS A 83 11.92 3.20 1.49
CA LYS A 83 12.10 1.75 1.39
C LYS A 83 10.86 1.05 0.84
N SER A 84 9.67 1.46 1.28
CA SER A 84 8.37 1.00 0.72
C SER A 84 8.13 1.54 -0.70
N LYS A 85 8.63 2.75 -1.02
CA LYS A 85 8.60 3.29 -2.40
C LYS A 85 9.46 2.52 -3.40
N LYS A 86 10.48 1.76 -2.97
CA LYS A 86 11.41 1.10 -3.89
C LYS A 86 10.74 -0.05 -4.68
N LEU A 87 9.81 -0.77 -4.03
CA LEU A 87 8.97 -1.78 -4.68
C LEU A 87 7.96 -1.13 -5.65
N SER A 88 7.36 0.01 -5.28
CA SER A 88 6.43 0.75 -6.15
C SER A 88 7.12 1.46 -7.34
N LEU A 89 8.39 1.83 -7.19
CA LEU A 89 9.17 2.53 -8.22
C LEU A 89 9.45 1.64 -9.44
N GLU A 90 9.74 0.35 -9.23
CA GLU A 90 10.00 -0.58 -10.33
C GLU A 90 8.76 -0.78 -11.20
N TYR A 91 7.57 -0.90 -10.58
CA TYR A 91 6.29 -0.96 -11.29
C TYR A 91 5.97 0.34 -12.03
N SER A 92 6.26 1.52 -11.47
CA SER A 92 6.11 2.79 -12.17
C SER A 92 7.09 2.97 -13.34
N ILE A 93 8.32 2.46 -13.22
CA ILE A 93 9.33 2.51 -14.30
C ILE A 93 8.88 1.64 -15.47
N TRP A 94 8.47 0.40 -15.19
CA TRP A 94 7.94 -0.51 -16.22
C TRP A 94 6.65 0.01 -16.84
N GLY A 95 5.74 0.58 -16.04
CA GLY A 95 4.52 1.22 -16.53
C GLY A 95 4.80 2.40 -17.44
N SER A 96 5.73 3.29 -17.06
CA SER A 96 6.13 4.43 -17.89
C SER A 96 6.82 3.99 -19.19
N LEU A 97 7.71 2.99 -19.14
CA LEU A 97 8.35 2.39 -20.32
C LEU A 97 7.33 1.81 -21.30
N LEU A 98 6.32 1.08 -20.79
CA LEU A 98 5.26 0.49 -21.59
C LEU A 98 4.38 1.56 -22.24
N ILE A 99 4.05 2.62 -21.51
CA ILE A 99 3.28 3.76 -22.02
C ILE A 99 4.06 4.51 -23.09
N ILE A 100 5.36 4.78 -22.88
CA ILE A 100 6.23 5.44 -23.87
C ILE A 100 6.34 4.59 -25.15
N GLY A 101 6.50 3.27 -25.02
CA GLY A 101 6.52 2.35 -26.16
C GLY A 101 5.23 2.36 -26.98
N LEU A 102 4.07 2.28 -26.32
CA LEU A 102 2.75 2.36 -26.96
C LEU A 102 2.58 3.68 -27.74
N CYS A 103 3.00 4.76 -27.11
CA CYS A 103 2.98 6.11 -27.64
C CYS A 103 3.85 6.28 -28.92
N VAL A 104 5.07 5.74 -28.92
CA VAL A 104 5.96 5.72 -30.10
C VAL A 104 5.37 4.87 -31.23
N PHE A 105 4.75 3.74 -30.88
CA PHE A 105 4.07 2.86 -31.84
C PHE A 105 2.89 3.59 -32.53
N ILE A 106 2.07 4.32 -31.77
CA ILE A 106 0.97 5.14 -32.31
C ILE A 106 1.50 6.20 -33.28
N ASN A 107 2.61 6.87 -32.94
CA ASN A 107 3.22 7.89 -33.80
C ASN A 107 3.72 7.31 -35.13
N PHE A 108 4.28 6.10 -35.12
CA PHE A 108 4.73 5.42 -36.33
C PHE A 108 3.56 4.94 -37.21
N TYR A 109 2.47 4.46 -36.60
CA TYR A 109 1.35 3.85 -37.33
C TYR A 109 0.36 4.85 -37.92
N TYR A 110 0.05 5.95 -37.21
CA TYR A 110 -1.05 6.83 -37.60
C TYR A 110 -0.64 8.07 -38.40
N SER A 111 0.56 8.65 -38.21
CA SER A 111 0.97 9.87 -38.93
C SER A 111 2.48 10.14 -38.84
N PRO A 112 3.31 9.64 -39.79
CA PRO A 112 4.76 9.82 -39.77
C PRO A 112 5.23 11.27 -40.07
N GLN A 113 4.31 12.20 -40.40
CA GLN A 113 4.64 13.55 -40.87
C GLN A 113 4.25 14.69 -39.90
N THR A 114 3.64 14.40 -38.74
CA THR A 114 3.23 15.43 -37.76
C THR A 114 3.69 15.08 -36.33
N VAL A 115 4.50 15.94 -35.72
CA VAL A 115 5.13 15.74 -34.40
C VAL A 115 4.17 16.04 -33.23
N TRP A 116 2.98 15.45 -33.23
CA TRP A 116 1.97 15.67 -32.17
C TRP A 116 2.29 14.91 -30.86
N PHE A 117 3.18 13.91 -30.93
CA PHE A 117 3.62 13.09 -29.81
C PHE A 117 4.32 13.86 -28.68
N VAL A 118 4.75 15.09 -28.94
CA VAL A 118 5.41 15.95 -27.94
C VAL A 118 4.47 16.34 -26.80
N TYR A 119 3.18 16.55 -27.06
CA TYR A 119 2.27 17.07 -26.03
C TYR A 119 1.99 16.07 -24.89
N PRO A 120 1.70 14.78 -25.17
CA PRO A 120 1.51 13.79 -24.11
C PRO A 120 2.81 13.44 -23.37
N THR A 121 3.95 13.46 -24.06
CA THR A 121 5.25 13.13 -23.44
C THR A 121 5.69 14.14 -22.40
N PHE A 122 5.48 15.44 -22.64
CA PHE A 122 5.77 16.45 -21.63
C PHE A 122 4.88 16.31 -20.38
N ALA A 123 3.62 15.94 -20.54
CA ALA A 123 2.73 15.67 -19.41
C ALA A 123 3.18 14.46 -18.58
N ILE A 124 3.66 13.39 -19.25
CA ILE A 124 4.17 12.19 -18.59
C ILE A 124 5.53 12.44 -17.95
N LEU A 125 6.41 13.23 -18.58
CA LEU A 125 7.75 13.58 -18.07
C LEU A 125 7.73 14.53 -16.87
N TRP A 126 6.62 15.23 -16.62
CA TRP A 126 6.47 16.09 -15.46
C TRP A 126 6.56 15.34 -14.13
N TRP A 127 6.01 14.12 -14.08
CA TRP A 127 6.02 13.26 -12.88
C TRP A 127 7.42 12.79 -12.44
N PRO A 128 8.26 12.20 -13.32
CA PRO A 128 9.62 11.82 -12.95
C PRO A 128 10.50 13.03 -12.64
N LEU A 129 10.27 14.19 -13.28
CA LEU A 129 11.03 15.40 -12.99
C LEU A 129 10.72 15.97 -11.59
N SER A 130 9.43 16.00 -11.22
CA SER A 130 9.00 16.37 -9.87
C SER A 130 9.60 15.44 -8.81
N MET A 131 9.56 14.13 -9.06
CA MET A 131 10.14 13.13 -8.15
C MET A 131 11.66 13.25 -8.05
N TYR A 132 12.35 13.52 -9.17
CA TYR A 132 13.79 13.75 -9.21
C TYR A 132 14.20 14.99 -8.40
N TYR A 133 13.42 16.08 -8.47
CA TYR A 133 13.70 17.29 -7.71
C TYR A 133 13.55 17.07 -6.19
N VAL A 134 12.49 16.37 -5.78
CA VAL A 134 12.29 15.98 -4.36
C VAL A 134 13.44 15.11 -3.86
N TRP A 135 13.88 14.13 -4.66
CA TRP A 135 15.02 13.28 -4.33
C TRP A 135 16.35 14.06 -4.27
N SER A 136 16.58 14.98 -5.20
CA SER A 136 17.79 15.81 -5.25
C SER A 136 17.86 16.78 -4.06
N LYS A 137 16.71 17.30 -3.61
CA LYS A 137 16.64 18.17 -2.43
C LYS A 137 16.89 17.39 -1.13
N ALA A 138 16.41 16.16 -1.03
CA ALA A 138 16.67 15.27 0.11
C ALA A 138 18.16 14.92 0.26
N LYS A 139 18.92 14.85 -0.84
CA LYS A 139 20.35 14.52 -0.83
C LYS A 139 21.27 15.71 -0.50
N ARG A 140 20.76 16.94 -0.54
CA ARG A 140 21.51 18.18 -0.25
C ARG A 140 21.37 18.69 1.19
N GLY A 141 20.53 18.05 2.00
CA GLY A 141 20.28 18.40 3.40
C GLY A 141 21.06 17.57 4.43
N ASN A 142 22.13 16.86 4.01
CA ASN A 142 23.00 16.08 4.88
C ASN A 142 24.46 16.42 4.62
#